data_AF-A0A2T4VEW8-F1
#
_entry.id   AF-A0A2T4VEW8-F1
#
_cell.length_a   1.000
_cell.length_b   1.000
_cell.length_c   1.000
_cell.angle_alpha   90.00
_cell.angle_beta   90.00
_cell.angle_gamma   90.00
#
_symmetry.space_group_name_H-M   'P 1'
#
loop_
_entity.id
_entity.type
_entity.pdbx_description
1 polymer ?
#
loop_
_entity_poly.entity_id
_entity_poly.type
_entity_poly.pdbx_seq_one_letter_code
_entity_poly.pdbx_strand_id
1 'polypeptide(L)'
;MSLSLLNRLAQSIKPAVRQVPPELKLPARPTQPSSLPQQQLRDTFSPARTKTLVDLQGGPASSLLTEDARDAKRNCLDQAVDYIGKLPASEQKNAELVMLKDQRAGAEGSSGHVVVRQGDQVVDPASGKKYASTAEYLAKNPQYSEAGTVSGEDAMKIFATRAGSPERQAALDAAKVSPDLQQMMVADNEPTVLAPEDPQVVQQRRTAEEAAQYDYYKAMIERNGGTFDSTPGKRNMLAIRHDTNTKTNDGKGAYDDKAVLLWVDEQGGKHCTSYNACTEPGEKMLEEDYGEAIGGDDRKDLGRLPAGSYTYHLRNDYGRELAGFFKRGPFDNEGTRQVLGAPDGADWQAEYDIDHDGDFDENVRGKDGEEILWHMGRDDNPRSAGCQTMPPEEWRRFLKDLDLKEDQSINYTLVQEDTAKGNVVYSPPKEGTVEV
;
A
#
# COMPACT_ATOMS: atom_id res chain seq x y z
N MET A 1 -7.33 -27.87 -55.14
CA MET A 1 -7.91 -27.33 -56.38
C MET A 1 -9.44 -27.32 -56.26
N SER A 2 -10.06 -26.33 -56.90
CA SER A 2 -11.50 -26.04 -57.05
C SER A 2 -12.18 -25.16 -56.00
N LEU A 3 -12.28 -23.88 -56.38
CA LEU A 3 -13.12 -22.80 -55.87
C LEU A 3 -14.56 -22.86 -56.46
N SER A 4 -15.45 -22.07 -55.85
CA SER A 4 -16.82 -21.63 -56.27
C SER A 4 -17.97 -22.58 -55.91
N LEU A 5 -19.13 -22.14 -55.38
CA LEU A 5 -19.87 -20.88 -55.58
C LEU A 5 -20.54 -20.34 -54.30
N LEU A 6 -20.45 -19.02 -54.15
CA LEU A 6 -21.40 -18.16 -53.43
C LEU A 6 -22.77 -18.13 -54.14
N ASN A 7 -23.85 -18.28 -53.39
CA ASN A 7 -25.12 -17.52 -53.53
C ASN A 7 -26.20 -18.11 -52.62
N ARG A 8 -26.50 -17.43 -51.50
CA ARG A 8 -27.81 -17.40 -50.82
C ARG A 8 -27.68 -16.55 -49.56
N LEU A 9 -28.25 -15.34 -49.60
CA LEU A 9 -29.01 -14.71 -48.51
C LEU A 9 -29.36 -13.27 -48.93
N ALA A 10 -30.42 -13.16 -49.73
CA ALA A 10 -31.20 -11.94 -49.85
C ALA A 10 -32.67 -12.34 -49.62
N GLN A 11 -33.12 -12.27 -48.37
CA GLN A 11 -34.54 -12.27 -48.04
C GLN A 11 -34.85 -11.11 -47.10
N SER A 12 -35.74 -10.26 -47.62
CA SER A 12 -36.32 -9.09 -46.99
C SER A 12 -37.10 -9.47 -45.72
N ILE A 13 -36.71 -8.88 -44.58
CA ILE A 13 -37.50 -8.92 -43.34
C ILE A 13 -38.44 -7.72 -43.36
N LYS A 14 -39.76 -8.00 -43.39
CA LYS A 14 -40.81 -7.00 -43.15
C LYS A 14 -40.88 -6.67 -41.66
N PRO A 15 -41.03 -5.40 -41.25
CA PRO A 15 -41.23 -5.07 -39.84
C PRO A 15 -42.63 -5.49 -39.37
N ALA A 16 -42.68 -6.22 -38.26
CA ALA A 16 -43.91 -6.55 -37.56
C ALA A 16 -44.46 -5.32 -36.83
N VAL A 17 -45.69 -4.93 -37.17
CA VAL A 17 -46.44 -3.87 -36.50
C VAL A 17 -46.85 -4.36 -35.10
N ARG A 18 -46.26 -3.75 -34.06
CA ARG A 18 -46.62 -3.98 -32.66
C ARG A 18 -47.88 -3.18 -32.33
N GLN A 19 -48.97 -3.86 -32.00
CA GLN A 19 -50.19 -3.22 -31.50
C GLN A 19 -49.96 -2.68 -30.08
N VAL A 20 -50.37 -1.43 -29.87
CA VAL A 20 -50.31 -0.71 -28.59
C VAL A 20 -51.58 -1.04 -27.79
N PRO A 21 -51.50 -1.46 -26.51
CA PRO A 21 -52.67 -1.67 -25.68
C PRO A 21 -53.32 -0.34 -25.24
N PRO A 22 -54.63 -0.32 -24.95
CA PRO A 22 -55.37 0.90 -24.65
C PRO A 22 -55.01 1.50 -23.28
N GLU A 23 -54.98 2.84 -23.29
CA GLU A 23 -54.63 3.76 -22.23
C GLU A 23 -55.61 3.70 -21.03
N LEU A 24 -55.10 3.29 -19.87
CA LEU A 24 -55.82 3.32 -18.59
C LEU A 24 -55.81 4.77 -18.06
N LYS A 25 -56.96 5.44 -18.14
CA LYS A 25 -57.21 6.74 -17.49
C LYS A 25 -57.24 6.60 -15.97
N LEU A 26 -56.22 7.14 -15.30
CA LEU A 26 -56.21 7.34 -13.86
C LEU A 26 -56.91 8.68 -13.49
N PRO A 27 -57.67 8.72 -12.38
CA PRO A 27 -58.37 9.93 -11.95
C PRO A 27 -57.41 10.97 -11.35
N ALA A 28 -57.73 12.24 -11.62
CA ALA A 28 -56.99 13.41 -11.16
C ALA A 28 -56.93 13.50 -9.62
N ARG A 29 -55.73 13.75 -9.08
CA ARG A 29 -55.48 13.95 -7.65
C ARG A 29 -55.39 15.46 -7.34
N PRO A 30 -55.93 15.95 -6.20
CA PRO A 30 -55.97 17.38 -5.90
C PRO A 30 -54.60 17.95 -5.54
N THR A 31 -54.37 19.19 -5.97
CA THR A 31 -53.26 20.05 -5.58
C THR A 31 -53.40 20.52 -4.12
N GLN A 32 -52.41 20.21 -3.29
CA GLN A 32 -52.09 20.96 -2.07
C GLN A 32 -50.58 21.09 -1.90
N PRO A 33 -50.06 22.26 -1.47
CA PRO A 33 -48.64 22.48 -1.25
C PRO A 33 -48.26 21.99 0.15
N SER A 34 -47.35 21.01 0.24
CA SER A 34 -46.74 20.61 1.52
C SER A 34 -45.32 21.14 1.58
N SER A 35 -45.15 22.22 2.34
CA SER A 35 -43.85 22.69 2.83
C SER A 35 -43.35 21.73 3.90
N LEU A 36 -42.40 20.88 3.55
CA LEU A 36 -41.64 20.09 4.53
C LEU A 36 -40.43 20.92 5.01
N PRO A 37 -40.13 20.89 6.33
CA PRO A 37 -39.06 21.68 6.91
C PRO A 37 -37.70 21.16 6.43
N GLN A 38 -36.81 22.10 6.11
CA GLN A 38 -35.38 21.85 5.90
C GLN A 38 -34.84 21.08 7.11
N GLN A 39 -34.56 19.79 6.93
CA GLN A 39 -33.71 19.06 7.86
C GLN A 39 -32.32 19.69 7.75
N GLN A 40 -31.95 20.45 8.77
CA GLN A 40 -30.58 20.86 9.01
C GLN A 40 -29.71 19.60 8.96
N LEU A 41 -28.81 19.56 7.98
CA LEU A 41 -27.67 18.66 7.95
C LEU A 41 -27.02 18.74 9.33
N ARG A 42 -27.11 17.66 10.10
CA ARG A 42 -26.39 17.52 11.35
C ARG A 42 -24.93 17.45 10.99
N ASP A 43 -24.23 18.50 11.37
CA ASP A 43 -22.78 18.57 11.44
C ASP A 43 -22.26 17.41 12.32
N THR A 44 -21.66 16.40 11.69
CA THR A 44 -21.13 15.20 12.37
C THR A 44 -19.75 15.43 12.96
N PHE A 45 -19.23 16.65 12.98
CA PHE A 45 -18.05 17.00 13.76
C PHE A 45 -18.38 17.29 15.22
N SER A 46 -18.87 16.28 15.94
CA SER A 46 -18.66 16.24 17.38
C SER A 46 -17.28 15.61 17.63
N PRO A 47 -16.32 16.34 18.23
CA PRO A 47 -15.03 15.75 18.52
C PRO A 47 -15.24 14.57 19.48
N ALA A 48 -14.84 13.39 19.03
CA ALA A 48 -14.61 12.27 19.93
C ALA A 48 -13.74 12.78 21.08
N ARG A 49 -14.09 12.41 22.31
CA ARG A 49 -13.32 12.68 23.53
C ARG A 49 -11.84 12.64 23.21
N THR A 50 -11.15 13.73 23.49
CA THR A 50 -9.70 13.90 23.37
C THR A 50 -9.03 12.71 24.07
N LYS A 51 -8.73 11.67 23.29
CA LYS A 51 -7.67 10.75 23.64
C LYS A 51 -6.41 11.57 23.48
N THR A 52 -5.60 11.61 24.53
CA THR A 52 -4.23 12.11 24.48
C THR A 52 -3.58 11.48 23.25
N LEU A 53 -3.35 12.27 22.20
CA LEU A 53 -2.70 11.83 21.00
C LEU A 53 -1.22 11.70 21.38
N VAL A 54 -0.81 10.51 21.78
CA VAL A 54 0.60 10.17 21.90
C VAL A 54 1.11 10.09 20.46
N ASP A 55 1.94 11.05 20.07
CA ASP A 55 2.63 11.03 18.79
C ASP A 55 3.67 9.89 18.84
N LEU A 56 3.29 8.71 18.37
CA LEU A 56 4.14 7.52 18.28
C LEU A 56 5.03 7.64 17.04
N GLN A 57 5.92 8.65 16.98
CA GLN A 57 6.97 8.72 15.95
C GLN A 57 8.11 7.71 16.19
N GLY A 58 7.94 6.76 17.11
CA GLY A 58 8.78 5.57 17.26
C GLY A 58 8.26 4.40 16.42
N GLY A 59 9.15 3.53 15.94
CA GLY A 59 8.74 2.25 15.33
C GLY A 59 7.78 1.45 16.23
N PRO A 60 7.02 0.49 15.67
CA PRO A 60 6.12 -0.34 16.47
C PRO A 60 6.90 -1.01 17.61
N ALA A 61 6.26 -1.12 18.78
CA ALA A 61 6.88 -1.81 19.91
C ALA A 61 7.29 -3.23 19.49
N SER A 62 8.45 -3.67 19.96
CA SER A 62 9.06 -4.95 19.65
C SER A 62 9.66 -5.58 20.91
N SER A 63 10.15 -6.82 20.81
CA SER A 63 10.75 -7.55 21.93
C SER A 63 12.04 -8.24 21.49
N LEU A 64 12.85 -8.75 22.43
CA LEU A 64 14.05 -9.50 22.09
C LEU A 64 13.77 -10.69 21.15
N LEU A 65 12.56 -11.27 21.26
CA LEU A 65 12.12 -12.38 20.43
C LEU A 65 11.64 -11.94 19.03
N THR A 66 10.94 -10.81 18.94
CA THR A 66 10.22 -10.40 17.72
C THR A 66 10.90 -9.29 16.92
N GLU A 67 11.93 -8.66 17.47
CA GLU A 67 12.68 -7.60 16.80
C GLU A 67 13.40 -8.10 15.56
N ASP A 68 13.24 -7.36 14.46
CA ASP A 68 13.97 -7.55 13.23
C ASP A 68 14.84 -6.32 12.92
N ALA A 69 16.04 -6.29 13.49
CA ALA A 69 17.03 -5.23 13.30
C ALA A 69 17.53 -5.06 11.85
N ARG A 70 16.94 -5.76 10.87
CA ARG A 70 17.25 -5.67 9.44
C ARG A 70 16.07 -5.17 8.59
N ASP A 71 14.91 -4.91 9.18
CA ASP A 71 13.70 -4.51 8.44
C ASP A 71 13.65 -3.01 8.06
N ALA A 72 14.74 -2.29 8.32
CA ALA A 72 14.92 -0.85 8.12
C ALA A 72 13.98 0.06 8.95
N LYS A 73 13.10 -0.51 9.79
CA LYS A 73 12.42 0.25 10.83
C LYS A 73 13.41 0.42 11.97
N ARG A 74 13.36 1.59 12.62
CA ARG A 74 14.22 1.89 13.77
C ARG A 74 13.34 1.97 15.00
N ASN A 75 13.60 1.11 15.97
CA ASN A 75 13.11 1.23 17.33
C ASN A 75 14.27 1.22 18.33
N CYS A 76 13.96 1.27 19.64
CA CYS A 76 14.98 1.37 20.68
C CYS A 76 15.91 0.15 20.76
N LEU A 77 15.44 -1.07 20.40
CA LEU A 77 16.29 -2.25 20.35
C LEU A 77 17.28 -2.17 19.20
N ASP A 78 16.83 -1.78 18.01
CA ASP A 78 17.72 -1.63 16.84
C ASP A 78 18.82 -0.61 17.13
N GLN A 79 18.43 0.52 17.71
CA GLN A 79 19.37 1.59 18.04
C GLN A 79 20.39 1.14 19.12
N ALA A 80 19.95 0.36 20.10
CA ALA A 80 20.83 -0.19 21.13
C ALA A 80 21.80 -1.23 20.56
N VAL A 81 21.33 -2.10 19.67
CA VAL A 81 22.15 -3.13 19.01
C VAL A 81 23.14 -2.50 18.04
N ASP A 82 22.70 -1.52 17.24
CA ASP A 82 23.57 -0.71 16.38
C ASP A 82 24.65 0.01 17.18
N TYR A 83 24.30 0.54 18.35
CA TYR A 83 25.25 1.18 19.24
C TYR A 83 26.30 0.18 19.72
N ILE A 84 25.88 -0.98 20.23
CA ILE A 84 26.79 -2.04 20.70
C ILE A 84 27.68 -2.55 19.56
N GLY A 85 27.12 -2.79 18.37
CA GLY A 85 27.85 -3.28 17.21
C GLY A 85 28.95 -2.32 16.72
N LYS A 86 28.85 -1.03 17.03
CA LYS A 86 29.88 -0.01 16.73
C LYS A 86 31.01 0.04 17.76
N LEU A 87 30.85 -0.58 18.93
CA LEU A 87 31.88 -0.63 19.96
C LEU A 87 32.99 -1.62 19.56
N PRO A 88 34.25 -1.39 20.00
CA PRO A 88 35.31 -2.40 19.93
C PRO A 88 34.90 -3.70 20.63
N ALA A 89 35.35 -4.86 20.13
CA ALA A 89 34.98 -6.17 20.69
C ALA A 89 35.30 -6.33 22.20
N SER A 90 36.35 -5.66 22.70
CA SER A 90 36.67 -5.60 24.13
C SER A 90 35.64 -4.82 24.95
N GLU A 91 35.01 -3.81 24.35
CA GLU A 91 33.99 -2.97 24.99
C GLU A 91 32.59 -3.60 24.88
N GLN A 92 32.29 -4.31 23.79
CA GLN A 92 31.05 -5.07 23.64
C GLN A 92 30.83 -6.07 24.80
N LYS A 93 31.92 -6.71 25.26
CA LYS A 93 31.90 -7.63 26.41
C LYS A 93 31.57 -6.97 27.74
N ASN A 94 31.83 -5.68 27.85
CA ASN A 94 31.58 -4.89 29.06
C ASN A 94 30.30 -4.03 28.93
N ALA A 95 29.63 -4.11 27.78
CA ALA A 95 28.36 -3.45 27.55
C ALA A 95 27.21 -4.37 28.01
N GLU A 96 26.15 -3.78 28.51
CA GLU A 96 24.91 -4.46 28.86
C GLU A 96 23.73 -3.70 28.25
N LEU A 97 22.83 -4.42 27.62
CA LEU A 97 21.54 -3.91 27.18
C LEU A 97 20.58 -3.99 28.36
N VAL A 98 20.23 -2.83 28.93
CA VAL A 98 19.38 -2.71 30.12
C VAL A 98 17.95 -2.45 29.68
N MET A 99 17.07 -3.42 29.95
CA MET A 99 15.66 -3.36 29.62
C MET A 99 14.91 -2.66 30.76
N LEU A 100 14.16 -1.61 30.42
CA LEU A 100 13.50 -0.74 31.38
C LEU A 100 11.98 -0.82 31.21
N LYS A 101 11.26 -1.23 32.25
CA LYS A 101 9.79 -1.29 32.24
C LYS A 101 9.21 0.07 32.58
N ASP A 102 8.29 0.56 31.75
CA ASP A 102 7.48 1.74 32.06
C ASP A 102 6.41 1.39 33.10
N GLN A 103 6.33 2.20 34.15
CA GLN A 103 5.42 2.01 35.28
C GLN A 103 4.14 2.85 35.16
N ARG A 104 3.99 3.68 34.12
CA ARG A 104 2.79 4.48 33.89
C ARG A 104 1.59 3.58 33.61
N ALA A 105 0.40 4.02 34.01
CA ALA A 105 -0.82 3.25 33.77
C ALA A 105 -1.33 3.43 32.33
N GLY A 106 -2.04 2.43 31.81
CA GLY A 106 -2.70 2.50 30.50
C GLY A 106 -1.76 2.18 29.33
N ALA A 107 -2.06 2.71 28.15
CA ALA A 107 -1.31 2.42 26.92
C ALA A 107 0.16 2.88 27.00
N GLU A 108 0.45 3.94 27.75
CA GLU A 108 1.81 4.45 27.94
C GLU A 108 2.73 3.44 28.65
N GLY A 109 2.18 2.60 29.54
CA GLY A 109 2.93 1.56 30.25
C GLY A 109 3.02 0.21 29.52
N SER A 110 2.47 0.12 28.31
CA SER A 110 2.43 -1.14 27.56
C SER A 110 3.76 -1.51 26.90
N SER A 111 4.68 -0.54 26.78
CA SER A 111 6.02 -0.69 26.21
C SER A 111 7.05 -0.08 27.15
N GLY A 112 8.16 -0.78 27.38
CA GLY A 112 9.35 -0.27 28.05
C GLY A 112 10.28 0.54 27.14
N HIS A 113 11.49 0.76 27.63
CA HIS A 113 12.60 1.40 26.92
C HIS A 113 13.88 0.58 27.07
N VAL A 114 14.91 0.88 26.29
CA VAL A 114 16.21 0.20 26.33
C VAL A 114 17.33 1.21 26.37
N VAL A 115 18.28 0.99 27.28
CA VAL A 115 19.53 1.78 27.37
C VAL A 115 20.73 0.85 27.36
N VAL A 116 21.91 1.37 27.01
CA VAL A 116 23.17 0.61 27.02
C VAL A 116 24.02 1.06 28.21
N ARG A 117 24.34 0.14 29.12
CA ARG A 117 25.26 0.35 30.24
C ARG A 117 26.66 -0.11 29.87
N GLN A 118 27.67 0.70 30.16
CA GLN A 118 29.10 0.41 29.92
C GLN A 118 29.90 0.74 31.18
N GLY A 119 30.18 -0.26 32.00
CA GLY A 119 30.70 -0.02 33.36
C GLY A 119 29.72 0.82 34.17
N ASP A 120 30.18 1.95 34.71
CA ASP A 120 29.31 2.86 35.47
C ASP A 120 28.43 3.74 34.56
N GLN A 121 28.81 3.99 33.31
CA GLN A 121 28.08 4.92 32.44
C GLN A 121 26.86 4.28 31.78
N VAL A 122 25.81 5.07 31.54
CA VAL A 122 24.65 4.66 30.72
C VAL A 122 24.51 5.58 29.52
N VAL A 123 24.20 5.00 28.36
CA VAL A 123 23.90 5.71 27.12
C VAL A 123 22.47 5.36 26.73
N ASP A 124 21.69 6.38 26.40
CA ASP A 124 20.38 6.22 25.79
C ASP A 124 20.54 6.29 24.26
N PRO A 125 20.48 5.16 23.53
CA PRO A 125 20.74 5.15 22.10
C PRO A 125 19.73 5.97 21.30
N ALA A 126 18.48 6.07 21.79
CA ALA A 126 17.40 6.78 21.12
C ALA A 126 17.64 8.31 21.08
N SER A 127 18.20 8.87 22.16
CA SER A 127 18.50 10.31 22.24
C SER A 127 19.97 10.67 22.12
N GLY A 128 20.86 9.68 22.12
CA GLY A 128 22.31 9.86 22.15
C GLY A 128 22.85 10.45 23.46
N LYS A 129 22.00 10.62 24.48
CA LYS A 129 22.38 11.20 25.78
C LYS A 129 23.19 10.20 26.60
N LYS A 130 24.13 10.72 27.39
CA LYS A 130 24.97 9.95 28.32
C LYS A 130 24.67 10.36 29.76
N TYR A 131 24.72 9.38 30.65
CA TYR A 131 24.44 9.51 32.08
C TYR A 131 25.57 8.84 32.85
N ALA A 132 25.93 9.40 34.00
CA ALA A 132 27.03 8.89 34.81
C ALA A 132 26.70 7.55 35.49
N SER A 133 25.41 7.19 35.60
CA SER A 133 24.95 5.91 36.13
C SER A 133 23.50 5.59 35.75
N THR A 134 23.10 4.32 35.88
CA THR A 134 21.69 3.91 35.79
C THR A 134 20.85 4.66 36.83
N ALA A 135 21.38 4.90 38.03
CA ALA A 135 20.68 5.66 39.07
C ALA A 135 20.40 7.12 38.62
N GLU A 136 21.36 7.78 37.96
CA GLU A 136 21.14 9.12 37.40
C GLU A 136 20.09 9.10 36.28
N TYR A 137 20.16 8.09 35.39
CA TYR A 137 19.16 7.92 34.33
C TYR A 137 17.75 7.76 34.91
N LEU A 138 17.57 6.87 35.87
CA LEU A 138 16.27 6.60 36.50
C LEU A 138 15.78 7.77 37.35
N ALA A 139 16.68 8.55 37.98
CA ALA A 139 16.31 9.76 38.70
C ALA A 139 15.73 10.84 37.75
N LYS A 140 16.24 10.91 36.52
CA LYS A 140 15.71 11.81 35.47
C LYS A 140 14.49 11.23 34.74
N ASN A 141 14.31 9.91 34.79
CA ASN A 141 13.22 9.19 34.14
C ASN A 141 12.50 8.26 35.15
N PRO A 142 11.81 8.83 36.17
CA PRO A 142 11.24 8.05 37.27
C PRO A 142 10.08 7.14 36.84
N GLN A 143 9.58 7.28 35.61
CA GLN A 143 8.59 6.37 35.02
C GLN A 143 9.16 4.98 34.73
N TYR A 144 10.49 4.84 34.64
CA TYR A 144 11.14 3.58 34.30
C TYR A 144 11.67 2.84 35.53
N SER A 145 11.71 1.51 35.42
CA SER A 145 12.39 0.63 36.37
C SER A 145 13.13 -0.48 35.63
N GLU A 146 14.26 -0.92 36.16
CA GLU A 146 15.05 -2.00 35.55
C GLU A 146 14.27 -3.32 35.62
N ALA A 147 14.02 -3.93 34.46
CA ALA A 147 13.34 -5.22 34.32
C ALA A 147 14.35 -6.38 34.22
N GLY A 148 15.52 -6.11 33.64
CA GLY A 148 16.62 -7.05 33.52
C GLY A 148 17.67 -6.56 32.53
N THR A 149 18.72 -7.36 32.35
CA THR A 149 19.83 -7.03 31.45
C THR A 149 20.19 -8.20 30.54
N VAL A 150 20.77 -7.87 29.39
CA VAL A 150 21.38 -8.82 28.46
C VAL A 150 22.81 -8.36 28.20
N SER A 151 23.79 -9.26 28.22
CA SER A 151 25.16 -8.88 27.91
C SER A 151 25.26 -8.38 26.46
N GLY A 152 26.15 -7.42 26.17
CA GLY A 152 26.30 -6.89 24.82
C GLY A 152 26.72 -7.97 23.82
N GLU A 153 27.57 -8.91 24.23
CA GLU A 153 27.96 -10.05 23.40
C GLU A 153 26.77 -10.97 23.07
N ASP A 154 25.92 -11.26 24.05
CA ASP A 154 24.74 -12.10 23.84
C ASP A 154 23.67 -11.38 23.03
N ALA A 155 23.48 -10.07 23.23
CA ALA A 155 22.61 -9.25 22.40
C ALA A 155 23.02 -9.37 20.93
N MET A 156 24.30 -9.18 20.60
CA MET A 156 24.78 -9.32 19.22
C MET A 156 24.49 -10.71 18.63
N LYS A 157 24.60 -11.78 19.41
CA LYS A 157 24.27 -13.15 18.97
C LYS A 157 22.77 -13.33 18.76
N ILE A 158 21.94 -12.82 19.67
CA ILE A 158 20.49 -12.85 19.59
C ILE A 158 20.03 -12.15 18.29
N PHE A 159 20.44 -10.90 18.07
CA PHE A 159 20.02 -10.11 16.91
C PHE A 159 20.67 -10.52 15.58
N ALA A 160 21.68 -11.39 15.61
CA ALA A 160 22.22 -12.01 14.40
C ALA A 160 21.28 -13.09 13.80
N THR A 161 20.36 -13.64 14.61
CA THR A 161 19.38 -14.64 14.17
C THR A 161 18.10 -13.99 13.63
N ARG A 162 17.27 -14.75 12.89
CA ARG A 162 16.00 -14.23 12.35
C ARG A 162 14.97 -14.01 13.47
N ALA A 163 14.22 -12.91 13.43
CA ALA A 163 13.15 -12.63 14.37
C ALA A 163 12.15 -13.80 14.47
N GLY A 164 11.75 -14.16 15.69
CA GLY A 164 10.78 -15.23 15.98
C GLY A 164 11.23 -16.65 15.61
N SER A 165 12.47 -16.86 15.16
CA SER A 165 12.92 -18.18 14.71
C SER A 165 13.32 -19.11 15.87
N PRO A 166 13.38 -20.44 15.64
CA PRO A 166 13.90 -21.37 16.64
C PRO A 166 15.35 -21.07 17.04
N GLU A 167 16.16 -20.55 16.12
CA GLU A 167 17.54 -20.11 16.39
C GLU A 167 17.57 -18.89 17.32
N ARG A 168 16.63 -17.96 17.16
CA ARG A 168 16.44 -16.83 18.08
C ARG A 168 16.12 -17.32 19.48
N GLN A 169 15.20 -18.28 19.60
CA GLN A 169 14.87 -18.88 20.89
C GLN A 169 16.10 -19.56 21.52
N ALA A 170 16.85 -20.35 20.75
CA ALA A 170 18.06 -21.00 21.24
C ALA A 170 19.13 -20.01 21.70
N ALA A 171 19.28 -18.88 21.01
CA ALA A 171 20.19 -17.80 21.42
C ALA A 171 19.75 -17.14 22.74
N LEU A 172 18.45 -16.88 22.90
CA LEU A 172 17.87 -16.35 24.15
C LEU A 172 18.06 -17.32 25.33
N ASP A 173 17.85 -18.61 25.09
CA ASP A 173 18.04 -19.67 26.09
C ASP A 173 19.51 -19.81 26.49
N ALA A 174 20.43 -19.76 25.52
CA ALA A 174 21.88 -19.81 25.76
C ALA A 174 22.35 -18.60 26.58
N ALA A 175 21.79 -17.42 26.31
CA ALA A 175 22.01 -16.18 27.04
C ALA A 175 21.29 -16.16 28.41
N LYS A 176 20.48 -17.18 28.73
CA LYS A 176 19.70 -17.30 29.98
C LYS A 176 18.77 -16.10 30.22
N VAL A 177 18.23 -15.52 29.15
CA VAL A 177 17.25 -14.44 29.23
C VAL A 177 15.94 -15.01 29.77
N SER A 178 15.36 -14.40 30.81
CA SER A 178 14.11 -14.89 31.40
C SER A 178 12.95 -14.75 30.41
N PRO A 179 11.95 -15.65 30.42
CA PRO A 179 10.81 -15.59 29.49
C PRO A 179 10.09 -14.24 29.50
N ASP A 180 9.92 -13.63 30.69
CA ASP A 180 9.30 -12.30 30.83
C ASP A 180 10.10 -11.22 30.09
N LEU A 181 11.45 -11.29 30.13
CA LEU A 181 12.32 -10.35 29.44
C LEU A 181 12.36 -10.61 27.93
N GLN A 182 12.26 -11.87 27.50
CA GLN A 182 12.20 -12.24 26.07
C GLN A 182 10.98 -11.62 25.37
N GLN A 183 9.84 -11.57 26.07
CA GLN A 183 8.56 -11.06 25.56
C GLN A 183 8.28 -9.60 25.92
N MET A 184 9.20 -8.94 26.64
CA MET A 184 9.01 -7.58 27.06
C MET A 184 8.99 -6.65 25.85
N MET A 185 7.84 -6.00 25.64
CA MET A 185 7.68 -5.00 24.60
C MET A 185 8.44 -3.74 25.00
N VAL A 186 9.21 -3.19 24.07
CA VAL A 186 9.93 -1.91 24.22
C VAL A 186 9.67 -1.07 22.98
N ALA A 187 9.53 0.24 23.17
CA ALA A 187 9.27 1.18 22.09
C ALA A 187 10.04 2.48 22.35
N ASP A 188 10.34 3.22 21.27
CA ASP A 188 10.87 4.57 21.34
C ASP A 188 9.80 5.53 21.86
N ASN A 189 9.56 5.49 23.17
CA ASN A 189 8.94 6.60 23.86
C ASN A 189 10.04 7.24 24.72
N GLU A 190 10.88 8.12 24.16
CA GLU A 190 11.17 9.31 24.97
C GLU A 190 9.82 10.04 25.01
N PRO A 191 9.08 10.09 26.13
CA PRO A 191 8.13 11.16 26.29
C PRO A 191 8.99 12.42 26.37
N THR A 192 9.34 12.98 25.21
CA THR A 192 9.60 14.40 25.18
C THR A 192 8.26 14.97 25.58
N VAL A 193 8.14 15.38 26.86
CA VAL A 193 7.09 16.30 27.27
C VAL A 193 7.44 17.62 26.60
N LEU A 194 7.29 17.67 25.28
CA LEU A 194 7.03 18.91 24.59
C LEU A 194 5.76 19.43 25.27
N ALA A 195 5.79 20.68 25.71
CA ALA A 195 4.53 21.36 26.01
C ALA A 195 3.57 21.06 24.86
N PRO A 196 2.28 20.71 25.12
CA PRO A 196 1.36 20.33 24.08
C PRO A 196 1.47 21.35 22.95
N GLU A 197 1.99 20.91 21.80
CA GLU A 197 2.09 21.79 20.64
C GLU A 197 0.68 22.32 20.37
N ASP A 198 0.59 23.60 20.04
CA ASP A 198 -0.68 24.20 19.67
C ASP A 198 -1.30 23.33 18.56
N PRO A 199 -2.51 22.78 18.75
CA PRO A 199 -3.17 21.96 17.74
C PRO A 199 -3.23 22.63 16.37
N GLN A 200 -3.26 23.97 16.33
CA GLN A 200 -3.20 24.72 15.08
C GLN A 200 -1.84 24.60 14.39
N VAL A 201 -0.73 24.61 15.13
CA VAL A 201 0.62 24.44 14.59
C VAL A 201 0.80 23.01 14.05
N VAL A 202 0.30 22.00 14.77
CA VAL A 202 0.31 20.60 14.30
C VAL A 202 -0.49 20.45 13.02
N GLN A 203 -1.71 21.02 12.98
CA GLN A 203 -2.55 20.96 11.79
C GLN A 203 -1.92 21.70 10.60
N GLN A 204 -1.37 22.89 10.81
CA GLN A 204 -0.68 23.65 9.75
C GLN A 204 0.51 22.86 9.18
N ARG A 205 1.29 22.20 10.04
CA ARG A 205 2.43 21.37 9.62
C ARG A 205 1.96 20.20 8.77
N ARG A 206 0.94 19.46 9.22
CA ARG A 206 0.37 18.34 8.45
C ARG A 206 -0.16 18.78 7.09
N THR A 207 -0.88 19.90 7.03
CA THR A 207 -1.35 20.45 5.76
C THR A 207 -0.20 20.87 4.84
N ALA A 208 0.89 21.44 5.40
CA ALA A 208 2.07 21.79 4.61
C ALA A 208 2.83 20.55 4.10
N GLU A 209 2.95 19.51 4.92
CA GLU A 209 3.55 18.23 4.56
C GLU A 209 2.77 17.52 3.47
N GLU A 210 1.44 17.45 3.59
CA GLU A 210 0.55 16.89 2.58
C GLU A 210 0.63 17.66 1.25
N ALA A 211 0.64 19.00 1.31
CA ALA A 211 0.80 19.83 0.12
C ALA A 211 2.16 19.59 -0.58
N ALA A 212 3.22 19.38 0.19
CA ALA A 212 4.54 19.04 -0.35
C ALA A 212 4.57 17.64 -0.99
N GLN A 213 3.93 16.65 -0.37
CA GLN A 213 3.77 15.31 -0.97
C GLN A 213 2.97 15.35 -2.26
N TYR A 214 1.86 16.10 -2.28
CA TYR A 214 1.09 16.34 -3.49
C TYR A 214 1.97 16.92 -4.61
N ASP A 215 2.76 17.97 -4.32
CA ASP A 215 3.62 18.62 -5.32
C ASP A 215 4.70 17.68 -5.84
N TYR A 216 5.26 16.84 -4.97
CA TYR A 216 6.23 15.81 -5.34
C TYR A 216 5.64 14.79 -6.34
N TYR A 217 4.48 14.22 -6.03
CA TYR A 217 3.83 13.23 -6.89
C TYR A 217 3.27 13.86 -8.17
N LYS A 218 2.75 15.09 -8.12
CA LYS A 218 2.36 15.85 -9.31
C LYS A 218 3.54 16.03 -10.26
N ALA A 219 4.70 16.45 -9.74
CA ALA A 219 5.90 16.59 -10.54
C ALA A 219 6.35 15.24 -11.13
N MET A 220 6.16 14.13 -10.40
CA MET A 220 6.44 12.78 -10.90
C MET A 220 5.55 12.39 -12.08
N ILE A 221 4.24 12.69 -12.00
CA ILE A 221 3.28 12.50 -13.09
C ILE A 221 3.74 13.30 -14.31
N GLU A 222 3.94 14.61 -14.16
CA GLU A 222 4.28 15.52 -15.25
C GLU A 222 5.61 15.14 -15.93
N ARG A 223 6.63 14.79 -15.14
CA ARG A 223 7.95 14.40 -15.65
C ARG A 223 7.92 13.09 -16.43
N ASN A 224 6.97 12.20 -16.15
CA ASN A 224 6.78 10.93 -16.87
C ASN A 224 5.74 11.04 -18.00
N GLY A 225 5.42 12.27 -18.44
CA GLY A 225 4.50 12.51 -19.55
C GLY A 225 3.02 12.35 -19.21
N GLY A 226 2.69 12.24 -17.92
CA GLY A 226 1.33 12.15 -17.42
C GLY A 226 0.55 13.46 -17.52
N THR A 227 -0.76 13.32 -17.74
CA THR A 227 -1.68 14.45 -17.68
C THR A 227 -2.18 14.63 -16.26
N PHE A 228 -2.10 15.86 -15.76
CA PHE A 228 -2.59 16.21 -14.43
C PHE A 228 -3.67 17.29 -14.52
N ASP A 229 -4.86 17.00 -14.00
CA ASP A 229 -5.96 17.95 -13.90
C ASP A 229 -6.02 18.53 -12.48
N SER A 230 -5.57 19.77 -12.31
CA SER A 230 -5.59 20.48 -11.03
C SER A 230 -6.90 21.23 -10.76
N THR A 231 -7.94 21.02 -11.57
CA THR A 231 -9.26 21.61 -11.33
C THR A 231 -9.81 21.06 -9.99
N PRO A 232 -10.38 21.91 -9.12
CA PRO A 232 -11.01 21.44 -7.88
C PRO A 232 -11.94 20.24 -8.08
N GLY A 233 -11.83 19.28 -7.17
CA GLY A 233 -12.57 18.02 -7.18
C GLY A 233 -12.03 16.95 -8.13
N LYS A 234 -11.16 17.29 -9.10
CA LYS A 234 -10.62 16.32 -10.05
C LYS A 234 -9.57 15.43 -9.41
N ARG A 235 -9.72 14.12 -9.62
CA ARG A 235 -8.80 13.09 -9.15
C ARG A 235 -7.77 12.77 -10.23
N ASN A 236 -6.54 12.54 -9.80
CA ASN A 236 -5.46 12.01 -10.62
C ASN A 236 -4.82 10.84 -9.86
N MET A 237 -4.39 9.82 -10.58
CA MET A 237 -3.81 8.61 -9.99
C MET A 237 -2.38 8.42 -10.48
N LEU A 238 -1.50 8.06 -9.56
CA LEU A 238 -0.14 7.62 -9.82
C LEU A 238 0.02 6.21 -9.25
N ALA A 239 0.66 5.30 -9.96
CA ALA A 239 1.23 4.10 -9.36
C ALA A 239 2.73 4.08 -9.58
N ILE A 240 3.47 3.78 -8.52
CA ILE A 240 4.90 3.57 -8.52
C ILE A 240 5.10 2.06 -8.38
N ARG A 241 5.55 1.47 -9.47
CA ARG A 241 5.80 0.04 -9.60
C ARG A 241 7.20 -0.31 -9.14
N HIS A 242 7.30 -1.36 -8.34
CA HIS A 242 8.51 -2.10 -8.09
C HIS A 242 8.57 -3.28 -9.07
N ASP A 243 9.69 -3.47 -9.77
CA ASP A 243 9.85 -4.67 -10.59
C ASP A 243 9.98 -5.88 -9.66
N THR A 244 8.89 -6.64 -9.57
CA THR A 244 8.79 -7.84 -8.73
C THR A 244 8.64 -9.05 -9.62
N ASN A 245 9.59 -9.97 -9.53
CA ASN A 245 9.57 -11.21 -10.31
C ASN A 245 8.23 -11.96 -10.08
N THR A 246 7.61 -12.45 -11.15
CA THR A 246 6.28 -13.08 -11.10
C THR A 246 6.21 -14.30 -10.18
N LYS A 247 7.36 -14.90 -9.84
CA LYS A 247 7.50 -16.06 -8.94
C LYS A 247 7.52 -15.68 -7.46
N THR A 248 7.50 -14.40 -7.14
CA THR A 248 7.46 -13.88 -5.76
C THR A 248 6.24 -14.43 -5.01
N ASN A 249 6.43 -14.73 -3.71
CA ASN A 249 5.38 -15.25 -2.83
C ASN A 249 4.75 -16.55 -3.40
N ASP A 250 5.62 -17.49 -3.80
CA ASP A 250 5.24 -18.74 -4.48
C ASP A 250 4.37 -18.50 -5.73
N GLY A 251 4.73 -17.51 -6.55
CA GLY A 251 3.99 -17.16 -7.77
C GLY A 251 2.64 -16.46 -7.53
N LYS A 252 2.32 -16.03 -6.31
CA LYS A 252 1.06 -15.30 -6.02
C LYS A 252 1.15 -13.81 -6.36
N GLY A 253 2.36 -13.25 -6.44
CA GLY A 253 2.59 -11.81 -6.48
C GLY A 253 2.62 -11.16 -5.09
N ALA A 254 2.91 -9.86 -5.06
CA ALA A 254 3.06 -9.07 -3.83
C ALA A 254 2.39 -7.70 -3.95
N TYR A 255 2.01 -7.13 -2.80
CA TYR A 255 1.51 -5.74 -2.70
C TYR A 255 2.62 -4.78 -2.26
N ASP A 256 3.66 -4.71 -3.06
CA ASP A 256 4.86 -3.90 -2.86
C ASP A 256 4.88 -2.60 -3.67
N ASP A 257 3.88 -2.40 -4.54
CA ASP A 257 3.69 -1.15 -5.26
C ASP A 257 2.96 -0.10 -4.42
N LYS A 258 3.14 1.15 -4.81
CA LYS A 258 2.46 2.30 -4.20
C LYS A 258 1.53 2.98 -5.21
N ALA A 259 0.24 2.91 -4.95
CA ALA A 259 -0.73 3.78 -5.62
C ALA A 259 -0.94 5.07 -4.83
N VAL A 260 -1.16 6.19 -5.52
CA VAL A 260 -1.40 7.50 -4.92
C VAL A 260 -2.55 8.18 -5.66
N LEU A 261 -3.54 8.64 -4.91
CA LEU A 261 -4.62 9.48 -5.40
C LEU A 261 -4.33 10.94 -5.02
N LEU A 262 -4.47 11.86 -5.99
CA LEU A 262 -4.19 13.28 -5.82
C LEU A 262 -5.38 14.13 -6.26
N TRP A 263 -5.67 15.18 -5.48
CA TRP A 263 -6.68 16.17 -5.87
C TRP A 263 -6.48 17.52 -5.21
N VAL A 264 -7.15 18.53 -5.77
CA VAL A 264 -7.35 19.82 -5.15
C VAL A 264 -8.81 19.87 -4.67
N ASP A 265 -9.07 20.29 -3.43
CA ASP A 265 -10.43 20.48 -2.94
C ASP A 265 -11.07 21.79 -3.45
N GLU A 266 -12.35 22.01 -3.15
CA GLU A 266 -13.08 23.22 -3.54
C GLU A 266 -12.51 24.52 -2.91
N GLN A 267 -11.71 24.39 -1.85
CA GLN A 267 -11.04 25.50 -1.17
C GLN A 267 -9.62 25.75 -1.69
N GLY A 268 -9.13 24.94 -2.65
CA GLY A 268 -7.77 25.02 -3.16
C GLY A 268 -6.74 24.26 -2.33
N GLY A 269 -7.16 23.51 -1.31
CA GLY A 269 -6.33 22.61 -0.53
C GLY A 269 -5.84 21.44 -1.38
N LYS A 270 -4.55 21.12 -1.26
CA LYS A 270 -3.90 20.01 -1.96
C LYS A 270 -3.96 18.78 -1.08
N HIS A 271 -4.42 17.66 -1.63
CA HIS A 271 -4.61 16.41 -0.90
C HIS A 271 -3.96 15.25 -1.64
N CYS A 272 -3.38 14.33 -0.88
CA CYS A 272 -2.93 13.06 -1.45
C CYS A 272 -3.11 11.91 -0.47
N THR A 273 -3.39 10.72 -0.99
CA THR A 273 -3.51 9.51 -0.18
C THR A 273 -2.87 8.35 -0.90
N SER A 274 -2.04 7.58 -0.20
CA SER A 274 -1.36 6.40 -0.72
C SER A 274 -2.08 5.12 -0.37
N TYR A 275 -1.86 4.08 -1.18
CA TYR A 275 -2.41 2.74 -1.01
C TYR A 275 -1.36 1.70 -1.38
N ASN A 276 -1.41 0.56 -0.70
CA ASN A 276 -0.64 -0.61 -1.13
C ASN A 276 -1.31 -1.21 -2.36
N ALA A 277 -0.54 -1.47 -3.39
CA ALA A 277 -1.03 -1.97 -4.66
C ALA A 277 -0.10 -3.05 -5.23
N CYS A 278 -0.56 -3.70 -6.29
CA CYS A 278 0.21 -4.60 -7.12
C CYS A 278 -0.14 -4.29 -8.58
N THR A 279 0.86 -4.06 -9.41
CA THR A 279 0.76 -3.76 -10.84
C THR A 279 1.47 -4.80 -11.69
N GLU A 280 1.93 -5.87 -11.04
CA GLU A 280 2.59 -7.03 -11.62
C GLU A 280 1.68 -8.27 -11.60
N PRO A 281 1.85 -9.20 -12.55
CA PRO A 281 1.17 -10.48 -12.50
C PRO A 281 1.86 -11.46 -11.56
N GLY A 282 1.11 -12.49 -11.13
CA GLY A 282 1.66 -13.66 -10.42
C GLY A 282 1.69 -14.89 -11.31
N GLU A 283 2.79 -15.66 -11.31
CA GLU A 283 2.98 -16.87 -12.11
C GLU A 283 1.82 -17.88 -11.97
N LYS A 284 1.21 -17.98 -10.78
CA LYS A 284 0.07 -18.88 -10.51
C LYS A 284 -1.15 -18.63 -11.39
N MET A 285 -1.25 -17.47 -12.01
CA MET A 285 -2.34 -17.20 -12.94
C MET A 285 -2.26 -18.08 -14.20
N LEU A 286 -1.06 -18.54 -14.58
CA LEU A 286 -0.90 -19.51 -15.67
C LEU A 286 -1.56 -20.85 -15.34
N GLU A 287 -1.56 -21.28 -14.07
CA GLU A 287 -2.25 -22.50 -13.62
C GLU A 287 -3.78 -22.37 -13.73
N GLU A 288 -4.29 -21.14 -13.65
CA GLU A 288 -5.72 -20.82 -13.84
C GLU A 288 -6.07 -20.55 -15.32
N ASP A 289 -5.16 -20.88 -16.25
CA ASP A 289 -5.33 -20.73 -17.71
C ASP A 289 -5.44 -19.26 -18.17
N TYR A 290 -4.80 -18.33 -17.46
CA TYR A 290 -4.65 -16.94 -17.92
C TYR A 290 -3.39 -16.74 -18.77
N GLY A 291 -3.37 -15.66 -19.55
CA GLY A 291 -2.28 -15.30 -20.46
C GLY A 291 -2.61 -15.63 -21.92
N GLU A 292 -1.76 -15.13 -22.82
CA GLU A 292 -1.88 -15.29 -24.26
C GLU A 292 -0.58 -15.89 -24.81
N ALA A 293 -0.65 -16.75 -25.82
CA ALA A 293 0.55 -17.33 -26.42
C ALA A 293 1.18 -16.37 -27.45
N ILE A 294 2.03 -15.47 -26.98
CA ILE A 294 2.71 -14.44 -27.77
C ILE A 294 4.09 -14.91 -28.23
N GLY A 295 4.80 -15.68 -27.41
CA GLY A 295 6.17 -16.16 -27.66
C GLY A 295 6.33 -17.21 -28.77
N GLY A 296 5.23 -17.75 -29.30
CA GLY A 296 5.24 -18.69 -30.42
C GLY A 296 5.63 -20.13 -30.06
N ASP A 297 5.68 -20.48 -28.78
CA ASP A 297 6.03 -21.80 -28.25
C ASP A 297 4.84 -22.56 -27.63
N ASP A 298 3.62 -22.13 -27.96
CA ASP A 298 2.33 -22.61 -27.43
C ASP A 298 2.13 -22.43 -25.91
N ARG A 299 3.08 -21.84 -25.17
CA ARG A 299 2.88 -21.46 -23.77
C ARG A 299 2.12 -20.13 -23.69
N LYS A 300 1.40 -19.93 -22.59
CA LYS A 300 0.73 -18.66 -22.30
C LYS A 300 1.69 -17.73 -21.56
N ASP A 301 1.79 -16.51 -22.03
CA ASP A 301 2.64 -15.47 -21.48
C ASP A 301 1.80 -14.54 -20.61
N LEU A 302 2.34 -14.16 -19.45
CA LEU A 302 1.70 -13.17 -18.59
C LEU A 302 1.98 -11.78 -19.16
N GLY A 303 0.93 -10.94 -19.18
CA GLY A 303 1.02 -9.55 -19.60
C GLY A 303 1.05 -8.61 -18.41
N ARG A 304 1.71 -7.46 -18.53
CA ARG A 304 1.57 -6.32 -17.62
C ARG A 304 1.40 -5.03 -18.40
N LEU A 305 0.79 -4.03 -17.78
CA LEU A 305 0.70 -2.71 -18.41
C LEU A 305 2.11 -2.07 -18.44
N PRO A 306 2.59 -1.51 -19.56
CA PRO A 306 3.85 -0.78 -19.57
C PRO A 306 3.76 0.47 -18.69
N ALA A 307 4.90 0.95 -18.20
CA ALA A 307 4.94 2.30 -17.63
C ALA A 307 4.46 3.32 -18.67
N GLY A 308 3.69 4.33 -18.24
CA GLY A 308 3.01 5.22 -19.16
C GLY A 308 1.84 5.97 -18.55
N SER A 309 1.05 6.59 -19.42
CA SER A 309 -0.10 7.40 -19.03
C SER A 309 -1.36 6.93 -19.73
N TYR A 310 -2.41 6.78 -18.93
CA TYR A 310 -3.65 6.11 -19.27
C TYR A 310 -4.83 6.91 -18.76
N THR A 311 -6.00 6.64 -19.33
CA THR A 311 -7.27 7.19 -18.85
C THR A 311 -8.14 6.02 -18.45
N TYR A 312 -8.60 6.02 -17.20
CA TYR A 312 -9.47 4.96 -16.68
C TYR A 312 -10.87 5.50 -16.41
N HIS A 313 -11.87 4.63 -16.55
CA HIS A 313 -13.27 4.91 -16.24
C HIS A 313 -13.78 3.94 -15.18
N LEU A 314 -14.70 4.42 -14.34
CA LEU A 314 -15.44 3.54 -13.45
C LEU A 314 -16.36 2.64 -14.27
N ARG A 315 -16.17 1.32 -14.17
CA ARG A 315 -17.00 0.33 -14.85
C ARG A 315 -17.85 -0.45 -13.85
N ASN A 316 -19.17 -0.28 -13.98
CA ASN A 316 -20.17 -1.00 -13.18
C ASN A 316 -20.81 -2.17 -13.94
N ASP A 317 -20.60 -2.24 -15.26
CA ASP A 317 -21.12 -3.26 -16.17
C ASP A 317 -20.30 -4.56 -16.12
N TYR A 318 -18.99 -4.46 -15.92
CA TYR A 318 -18.08 -5.61 -15.76
C TYR A 318 -18.48 -6.53 -14.60
N GLY A 319 -19.13 -5.99 -13.57
CA GLY A 319 -19.64 -6.75 -12.42
C GLY A 319 -20.77 -7.74 -12.72
N ARG A 320 -21.29 -7.82 -13.95
CA ARG A 320 -22.27 -8.86 -14.37
C ARG A 320 -21.68 -9.95 -15.25
N GLU A 321 -20.74 -9.61 -16.13
CA GLU A 321 -20.04 -10.59 -16.97
C GLU A 321 -18.93 -11.31 -16.18
N LEU A 322 -18.14 -10.56 -15.41
CA LEU A 322 -17.14 -11.12 -14.50
C LEU A 322 -17.74 -11.63 -13.18
N ALA A 323 -19.04 -11.43 -12.92
CA ALA A 323 -19.71 -12.14 -11.82
C ALA A 323 -19.66 -13.66 -12.01
N GLY A 324 -19.42 -14.18 -13.22
CA GLY A 324 -19.05 -15.58 -13.44
C GLY A 324 -17.65 -15.95 -12.93
N PHE A 325 -16.68 -15.07 -13.19
CA PHE A 325 -15.25 -15.19 -12.87
C PHE A 325 -14.93 -15.00 -11.38
N PHE A 326 -15.56 -14.01 -10.75
CA PHE A 326 -15.34 -13.65 -9.34
C PHE A 326 -16.35 -14.31 -8.37
N LYS A 327 -17.25 -15.16 -8.89
CA LYS A 327 -18.35 -15.85 -8.18
C LYS A 327 -17.93 -16.72 -6.98
N ARG A 328 -16.63 -16.98 -6.83
CA ARG A 328 -16.04 -17.80 -5.76
C ARG A 328 -15.02 -17.06 -4.88
N GLY A 329 -14.86 -15.76 -5.07
CA GLY A 329 -14.05 -14.90 -4.19
C GLY A 329 -14.90 -14.23 -3.12
N PRO A 330 -14.32 -13.76 -2.01
CA PRO A 330 -14.99 -13.00 -0.96
C PRO A 330 -15.31 -11.57 -1.42
N PHE A 331 -15.79 -11.39 -2.65
CA PHE A 331 -16.60 -10.24 -3.00
C PHE A 331 -17.91 -10.46 -2.25
N ASP A 332 -17.89 -10.00 -1.00
CA ASP A 332 -19.01 -9.91 -0.12
C ASP A 332 -20.26 -9.44 -0.91
N ASN A 333 -21.42 -9.90 -0.45
CA ASN A 333 -22.71 -9.38 -0.91
C ASN A 333 -22.89 -7.88 -0.56
N GLU A 334 -21.82 -7.17 -0.21
CA GLU A 334 -21.75 -5.80 0.31
C GLU A 334 -21.12 -4.78 -0.67
N GLY A 335 -20.85 -5.16 -1.93
CA GLY A 335 -21.14 -4.23 -3.03
C GLY A 335 -20.00 -3.44 -3.68
N THR A 336 -18.75 -3.90 -3.70
CA THR A 336 -17.73 -3.26 -4.56
C THR A 336 -17.38 -4.13 -5.77
N ARG A 337 -18.37 -4.33 -6.66
CA ARG A 337 -18.16 -4.86 -8.02
C ARG A 337 -17.58 -3.83 -9.01
N GLN A 338 -17.17 -2.69 -8.47
CA GLN A 338 -16.62 -1.59 -9.22
C GLN A 338 -15.19 -1.94 -9.59
N VAL A 339 -14.85 -1.74 -10.86
CA VAL A 339 -13.49 -1.82 -11.37
C VAL A 339 -13.20 -0.53 -12.11
N LEU A 340 -11.93 -0.17 -12.26
CA LEU A 340 -11.55 0.82 -13.26
C LEU A 340 -11.04 0.06 -14.48
N GLY A 341 -11.50 0.44 -15.67
CA GLY A 341 -10.99 -0.11 -16.93
C GLY A 341 -10.72 0.97 -17.96
N ALA A 342 -10.11 0.56 -19.07
CA ALA A 342 -9.91 1.42 -20.22
C ALA A 342 -11.25 1.91 -20.81
N PRO A 343 -11.29 3.10 -21.43
CA PRO A 343 -12.44 3.54 -22.21
C PRO A 343 -12.67 2.64 -23.42
N ASP A 344 -13.90 2.62 -23.91
CA ASP A 344 -14.22 1.93 -25.16
C ASP A 344 -13.34 2.43 -26.32
N GLY A 345 -12.72 1.49 -27.03
CA GLY A 345 -11.83 1.78 -28.16
C GLY A 345 -10.42 2.22 -27.76
N ALA A 346 -10.04 2.08 -26.49
CA ALA A 346 -8.63 2.07 -26.12
C ALA A 346 -7.88 0.95 -26.86
N ASP A 347 -6.66 1.26 -27.29
CA ASP A 347 -5.75 0.34 -28.00
C ASP A 347 -4.43 0.35 -27.24
N TRP A 348 -4.46 -0.13 -26.01
CA TRP A 348 -3.30 -0.15 -25.13
C TRP A 348 -2.54 -1.45 -25.33
N GLN A 349 -1.22 -1.40 -25.26
CA GLN A 349 -0.40 -2.59 -25.36
C GLN A 349 -0.04 -3.12 -23.98
N ALA A 350 0.10 -4.44 -23.86
CA ALA A 350 0.72 -5.09 -22.72
C ALA A 350 2.18 -5.46 -23.03
N GLU A 351 3.03 -5.47 -22.02
CA GLU A 351 4.37 -6.08 -22.05
C GLU A 351 4.28 -7.53 -21.58
N TYR A 352 5.03 -8.44 -22.20
CA TYR A 352 4.95 -9.87 -21.94
C TYR A 352 6.30 -10.46 -21.53
N ASP A 353 6.27 -11.33 -20.51
CA ASP A 353 7.35 -12.25 -20.12
C ASP A 353 7.19 -13.51 -20.98
N ILE A 354 8.00 -13.61 -22.04
CA ILE A 354 7.88 -14.67 -23.05
C ILE A 354 8.87 -15.81 -22.83
N ASP A 355 9.91 -15.59 -22.01
CA ASP A 355 10.84 -16.66 -21.65
C ASP A 355 10.47 -17.37 -20.34
N HIS A 356 9.53 -16.79 -19.58
CA HIS A 356 9.00 -17.25 -18.30
C HIS A 356 10.05 -17.26 -17.18
N ASP A 357 11.05 -16.38 -17.24
CA ASP A 357 11.98 -16.19 -16.14
C ASP A 357 11.35 -15.39 -14.97
N GLY A 358 10.24 -14.70 -15.24
CA GLY A 358 9.44 -13.94 -14.31
C GLY A 358 9.77 -12.45 -14.27
N ASP A 359 10.74 -12.01 -15.06
CA ASP A 359 11.04 -10.61 -15.31
C ASP A 359 10.48 -10.21 -16.69
N PHE A 360 10.37 -8.90 -16.95
CA PHE A 360 9.76 -8.37 -18.19
C PHE A 360 10.77 -7.47 -18.92
N ASP A 361 11.92 -8.05 -19.29
CA ASP A 361 13.05 -7.32 -19.85
C ASP A 361 13.27 -7.56 -21.36
N GLU A 362 12.46 -8.42 -21.98
CA GLU A 362 12.55 -8.79 -23.38
C GLU A 362 11.99 -7.70 -24.31
N ASN A 363 11.30 -6.71 -23.76
CA ASN A 363 10.65 -5.60 -24.47
C ASN A 363 9.61 -6.07 -25.52
N VAL A 364 8.98 -7.22 -25.28
CA VAL A 364 7.91 -7.73 -26.14
C VAL A 364 6.59 -7.08 -25.76
N ARG A 365 5.91 -6.48 -26.74
CA ARG A 365 4.61 -5.83 -26.56
C ARG A 365 3.56 -6.40 -27.50
N GLY A 366 2.35 -6.57 -26.98
CA GLY A 366 1.21 -7.14 -27.69
C GLY A 366 -0.10 -6.42 -27.38
N LYS A 367 -1.18 -6.97 -27.91
CA LYS A 367 -2.57 -6.50 -27.72
C LYS A 367 -3.07 -6.72 -26.28
N ASP A 368 -4.33 -6.41 -26.02
CA ASP A 368 -5.05 -6.71 -24.76
C ASP A 368 -4.61 -5.87 -23.55
N GLY A 369 -3.80 -4.82 -23.74
CA GLY A 369 -3.46 -3.90 -22.65
C GLY A 369 -4.67 -3.13 -22.13
N GLU A 370 -5.69 -2.95 -22.96
CA GLU A 370 -6.97 -2.34 -22.63
C GLU A 370 -7.85 -3.22 -21.73
N GLU A 371 -7.57 -4.53 -21.66
CA GLU A 371 -8.24 -5.46 -20.75
C GLU A 371 -7.67 -5.42 -19.34
N ILE A 372 -6.57 -4.69 -19.14
CA ILE A 372 -5.93 -4.55 -17.83
C ILE A 372 -6.75 -3.56 -16.98
N LEU A 373 -7.19 -4.02 -15.80
CA LEU A 373 -8.11 -3.29 -14.92
C LEU A 373 -7.44 -2.90 -13.60
N TRP A 374 -8.01 -1.91 -12.91
CA TRP A 374 -7.89 -1.81 -11.45
C TRP A 374 -9.05 -2.54 -10.76
N HIS A 375 -8.75 -3.46 -9.85
CA HIS A 375 -9.76 -4.15 -9.06
C HIS A 375 -9.27 -4.58 -7.67
N MET A 376 -10.20 -5.08 -6.85
CA MET A 376 -9.87 -5.70 -5.57
C MET A 376 -9.15 -7.04 -5.78
N GLY A 377 -8.02 -7.26 -5.11
CA GLY A 377 -7.41 -8.58 -4.98
C GLY A 377 -7.86 -9.30 -3.69
N ARG A 378 -6.99 -10.11 -3.08
CA ARG A 378 -7.23 -10.78 -1.79
C ARG A 378 -6.25 -10.27 -0.73
N ASP A 379 -6.46 -10.60 0.54
CA ASP A 379 -5.62 -10.09 1.64
C ASP A 379 -4.12 -10.44 1.51
N ASP A 380 -3.80 -11.62 0.96
CA ASP A 380 -2.44 -12.15 0.84
C ASP A 380 -2.02 -12.49 -0.60
N ASN A 381 -2.85 -12.12 -1.57
CA ASN A 381 -2.71 -12.55 -2.96
C ASN A 381 -3.37 -11.54 -3.91
N PRO A 382 -2.58 -10.77 -4.68
CA PRO A 382 -3.08 -9.94 -5.77
C PRO A 382 -4.06 -10.64 -6.71
N ARG A 383 -3.79 -11.93 -7.01
CA ARG A 383 -4.53 -12.77 -7.95
C ARG A 383 -4.79 -12.03 -9.27
N SER A 384 -3.69 -11.58 -9.87
CA SER A 384 -3.70 -10.77 -11.07
C SER A 384 -2.84 -11.39 -12.16
N ALA A 385 -3.40 -11.46 -13.38
CA ALA A 385 -2.69 -11.85 -14.60
C ALA A 385 -2.20 -10.63 -15.39
N GLY A 386 -2.03 -9.48 -14.72
CA GLY A 386 -1.56 -8.22 -15.32
C GLY A 386 -2.35 -6.99 -14.87
N CYS A 387 -3.57 -7.20 -14.37
CA CYS A 387 -4.40 -6.19 -13.71
C CYS A 387 -3.69 -5.52 -12.54
N GLN A 388 -4.02 -4.26 -12.30
CA GLN A 388 -3.63 -3.59 -11.08
C GLN A 388 -4.60 -3.93 -9.96
N THR A 389 -4.08 -4.22 -8.77
CA THR A 389 -4.90 -4.64 -7.64
C THR A 389 -4.52 -3.96 -6.35
N MET A 390 -5.48 -3.89 -5.44
CA MET A 390 -5.26 -3.49 -4.05
C MET A 390 -5.85 -4.55 -3.11
N PRO A 391 -5.31 -4.70 -1.89
CA PRO A 391 -5.96 -5.50 -0.86
C PRO A 391 -7.41 -5.03 -0.60
N PRO A 392 -8.31 -5.89 -0.09
CA PRO A 392 -9.72 -5.55 0.12
C PRO A 392 -9.99 -4.28 0.93
N GLU A 393 -9.22 -4.03 1.99
CA GLU A 393 -9.37 -2.81 2.81
C GLU A 393 -8.94 -1.56 2.03
N GLU A 394 -7.78 -1.64 1.37
CA GLU A 394 -7.21 -0.56 0.56
C GLU A 394 -8.11 -0.22 -0.63
N TRP A 395 -8.67 -1.21 -1.32
CA TRP A 395 -9.60 -0.99 -2.43
C TRP A 395 -10.88 -0.27 -2.00
N ARG A 396 -11.45 -0.66 -0.84
CA ARG A 396 -12.64 0.03 -0.30
C ARG A 396 -12.32 1.46 0.10
N ARG A 397 -11.15 1.72 0.69
CA ARG A 397 -10.68 3.08 0.99
C ARG A 397 -10.49 3.88 -0.30
N PHE A 398 -9.81 3.32 -1.28
CA PHE A 398 -9.56 3.93 -2.57
C PHE A 398 -10.86 4.34 -3.27
N LEU A 399 -11.83 3.45 -3.41
CA LEU A 399 -13.12 3.78 -4.05
C LEU A 399 -13.87 4.90 -3.33
N LYS A 400 -13.79 4.93 -1.99
CA LYS A 400 -14.41 6.00 -1.19
C LYS A 400 -13.73 7.35 -1.43
N ASP A 401 -12.40 7.39 -1.49
CA ASP A 401 -11.64 8.64 -1.67
C ASP A 401 -11.66 9.12 -3.12
N LEU A 402 -11.74 8.17 -4.06
CA LEU A 402 -11.90 8.39 -5.49
C LEU A 402 -13.21 9.14 -5.80
N ASP A 403 -14.33 8.75 -5.18
CA ASP A 403 -15.66 9.38 -5.33
C ASP A 403 -16.03 9.68 -6.80
N LEU A 404 -15.59 8.80 -7.72
CA LEU A 404 -15.77 8.96 -9.16
C LEU A 404 -17.18 8.51 -9.55
N LYS A 405 -17.84 9.30 -10.40
CA LYS A 405 -19.13 8.95 -10.99
C LYS A 405 -18.94 8.14 -12.27
N GLU A 406 -19.96 7.37 -12.68
CA GLU A 406 -19.91 6.49 -13.86
C GLU A 406 -19.49 7.21 -15.16
N ASP A 407 -19.82 8.50 -15.31
CA ASP A 407 -19.51 9.31 -16.49
C ASP A 407 -18.13 10.00 -16.42
N GLN A 408 -17.40 9.81 -15.32
CA GLN A 408 -16.13 10.48 -15.09
C GLN A 408 -14.96 9.53 -15.37
N SER A 409 -13.86 10.13 -15.82
CA SER A 409 -12.57 9.46 -15.98
C SER A 409 -11.56 9.95 -14.96
N ILE A 410 -10.51 9.16 -14.78
CA ILE A 410 -9.33 9.51 -14.02
C ILE A 410 -8.09 9.38 -14.90
N ASN A 411 -7.21 10.39 -14.84
CA ASN A 411 -5.88 10.27 -15.42
C ASN A 411 -5.04 9.38 -14.52
N TYR A 412 -4.43 8.35 -15.10
CA TYR A 412 -3.59 7.40 -14.41
C TYR A 412 -2.19 7.40 -15.02
N THR A 413 -1.17 7.58 -14.21
CA THR A 413 0.23 7.43 -14.63
C THR A 413 0.88 6.30 -13.86
N LEU A 414 1.46 5.35 -14.58
CA LEU A 414 2.25 4.25 -14.05
C LEU A 414 3.72 4.56 -14.29
N VAL A 415 4.51 4.56 -13.23
CA VAL A 415 5.96 4.80 -13.28
C VAL A 415 6.72 3.60 -12.73
N GLN A 416 7.88 3.33 -13.31
CA GLN A 416 8.81 2.32 -12.81
C GLN A 416 9.73 2.92 -11.75
N GLU A 417 9.83 2.27 -10.59
CA GLU A 417 10.85 2.55 -9.59
C GLU A 417 12.18 1.94 -10.03
N ASP A 418 13.20 2.76 -10.29
CA ASP A 418 14.59 2.29 -10.36
C ASP A 418 15.17 2.42 -8.95
N THR A 419 15.21 1.32 -8.22
CA THR A 419 15.72 1.27 -6.84
C THR A 419 17.20 1.66 -6.74
N ALA A 420 17.97 1.59 -7.83
CA ALA A 420 19.39 1.94 -7.87
C ALA A 420 19.65 3.41 -8.24
N LYS A 421 18.71 4.10 -8.90
CA LYS A 421 18.89 5.50 -9.37
C LYS A 421 17.85 6.50 -8.83
N GLY A 422 16.82 6.02 -8.14
CA GLY A 422 15.58 6.76 -7.95
C GLY A 422 14.82 6.93 -9.27
N ASN A 423 13.49 7.10 -9.17
CA ASN A 423 12.52 7.30 -10.26
C ASN A 423 13.12 7.61 -11.64
N VAL A 424 13.28 6.58 -12.48
CA VAL A 424 13.70 6.74 -13.88
C VAL A 424 12.60 7.47 -14.66
N VAL A 425 13.00 8.37 -15.54
CA VAL A 425 12.08 9.00 -16.49
C VAL A 425 11.72 7.95 -17.52
N TYR A 426 10.44 7.58 -17.58
CA TYR A 426 9.93 6.73 -18.65
C TYR A 426 10.27 7.38 -20.00
N SER A 427 11.08 6.68 -20.79
CA SER A 427 11.33 7.02 -22.18
C SER A 427 10.62 5.96 -22.99
N PRO A 428 9.56 6.29 -23.74
CA PRO A 428 8.91 5.29 -24.58
C PRO A 428 9.95 4.68 -25.52
N PRO A 429 9.93 3.36 -25.74
CA PRO A 429 10.75 2.72 -26.76
C PRO A 429 10.51 3.44 -28.10
N LYS A 430 11.57 3.62 -28.90
CA LYS A 430 11.40 4.13 -30.25
C LYS A 430 10.55 3.12 -31.02
N GLU A 431 9.38 3.55 -31.51
CA GLU A 431 8.54 2.71 -32.37
C GLU A 431 9.36 2.13 -33.53
N GLY A 432 9.36 0.79 -33.63
CA GLY A 432 9.83 0.06 -34.79
C GLY A 432 11.17 -0.65 -34.59
N THR A 433 11.13 -1.90 -34.13
CA THR A 433 11.50 -3.09 -34.94
C THR A 433 11.16 -4.34 -34.13
N VAL A 434 10.06 -5.01 -34.48
CA VAL A 434 9.89 -6.43 -34.14
C VAL A 434 10.63 -7.17 -35.24
N GLU A 435 11.89 -7.54 -34.99
CA GLU A 435 12.50 -8.63 -35.77
C GLU A 435 11.99 -9.93 -35.15
N VAL A 436 11.02 -10.55 -35.82
CA VAL A 436 10.55 -11.91 -35.56
C VAL A 436 11.60 -12.91 -36.00
#